data_AF-A0A947F7W9-F1
#
_entry.id   AF-A0A947F7W9-F1
#
_cell.length_a   1.000
_cell.length_b   1.000
_cell.length_c   1.000
_cell.angle_alpha   90.00
_cell.angle_beta   90.00
_cell.angle_gamma   90.00
#
_symmetry.space_group_name_H-M   'P 1'
#
loop_
_entity.id
_entity.type
_entity.pdbx_description
1 polymer ?
#
loop_
_entity_poly.entity_id
_entity_poly.type
_entity_poly.pdbx_seq_one_letter_code
_entity_poly.pdbx_strand_id
1 'polypeptide(L)'
;MVENILLIKILIITAVFWATFAFALPGDQHYNDNKKPNHLINEKSPYLLQHAFNPVNWYPWGDEAILIAKQEDKPILLSIGYSTCHWCHVMEKESFTNIKTAEIMNKNFICIKVDREERPDIDKIYITAVSALTGSAGWPLNVFLTPDLKPFFGGSYFPPESRPGMISWIDLLQKIAAAWNDPEQRKKITSS
;
A
#
# COMPACT_ATOMS: atom_id res chain seq x y z
N MET A 1 73.25 -45.62 19.81
CA MET A 1 73.19 -45.56 18.33
C MET A 1 71.72 -45.48 17.95
N VAL A 2 71.25 -44.26 17.68
CA VAL A 2 70.65 -43.84 16.38
C VAL A 2 69.48 -44.78 16.04
N GLU A 3 68.21 -44.41 16.14
CA GLU A 3 67.57 -43.26 15.49
C GLU A 3 66.35 -42.77 16.29
N ASN A 4 66.54 -41.63 16.93
CA ASN A 4 65.49 -40.66 17.23
C ASN A 4 65.55 -39.64 16.06
N ILE A 5 64.44 -39.01 15.68
CA ILE A 5 64.23 -38.14 14.49
C ILE A 5 63.46 -38.86 13.35
N LEU A 6 62.18 -39.19 13.57
CA LEU A 6 61.18 -39.09 12.49
C LEU A 6 59.75 -38.92 13.03
N LEU A 7 59.60 -38.26 14.18
CA LEU A 7 58.31 -38.08 14.85
C LEU A 7 57.65 -36.71 14.63
N ILE A 8 58.19 -35.78 13.81
CA ILE A 8 57.66 -34.38 13.76
C ILE A 8 57.70 -33.73 12.36
N LYS A 9 57.33 -34.43 11.29
CA LYS A 9 57.15 -33.77 9.97
C LYS A 9 55.93 -34.19 9.13
N ILE A 10 55.07 -35.08 9.61
CA ILE A 10 53.83 -35.46 8.89
C ILE A 10 52.61 -35.20 9.79
N LEU A 11 52.47 -33.94 10.21
CA LEU A 11 51.30 -33.45 10.94
C LEU A 11 50.81 -32.10 10.41
N ILE A 12 51.32 -31.63 9.26
CA ILE A 12 50.97 -30.33 8.68
C ILE A 12 50.91 -30.41 7.15
N ILE A 13 50.19 -31.38 6.55
CA ILE A 13 49.79 -31.28 5.13
C ILE A 13 48.38 -31.85 4.97
N THR A 14 47.45 -30.92 4.70
CA THR A 14 46.11 -31.04 4.09
C THR A 14 44.94 -31.62 4.89
N ALA A 15 44.69 -31.10 6.09
CA ALA A 15 43.33 -30.89 6.60
C ALA A 15 42.68 -29.65 5.94
N VAL A 16 42.68 -29.56 4.60
CA VAL A 16 42.23 -28.36 3.85
C VAL A 16 41.36 -28.73 2.64
N PHE A 17 40.62 -29.84 2.68
CA PHE A 17 39.73 -30.23 1.58
C PHE A 17 38.33 -30.67 2.04
N TRP A 18 37.83 -30.09 3.13
CA TRP A 18 36.42 -30.13 3.53
C TRP A 18 35.93 -28.75 4.02
N ALA A 19 36.41 -27.67 3.39
CA ALA A 19 36.07 -26.30 3.81
C ALA A 19 35.84 -25.33 2.64
N THR A 20 35.26 -25.80 1.53
CA THR A 20 34.88 -24.94 0.39
C THR A 20 33.51 -25.27 -0.19
N PHE A 21 32.57 -25.69 0.64
CA PHE A 21 31.17 -25.33 0.42
C PHE A 21 30.73 -24.57 1.66
N ALA A 22 31.17 -23.31 1.73
CA ALA A 22 30.46 -22.30 2.49
C ALA A 22 29.03 -22.31 1.93
N PHE A 23 28.14 -22.99 2.65
CA PHE A 23 26.70 -22.81 2.47
C PHE A 23 26.48 -21.33 2.71
N ALA A 24 26.41 -20.56 1.62
CA ALA A 24 26.03 -19.17 1.65
C ALA A 24 24.64 -19.14 2.26
N LEU A 25 24.57 -18.89 3.56
CA LEU A 25 23.33 -18.55 4.22
C LEU A 25 22.77 -17.38 3.42
N PRO A 26 21.53 -17.47 2.90
CA PRO A 26 20.95 -16.37 2.16
C PRO A 26 21.03 -15.14 3.04
N GLY A 27 21.59 -14.08 2.46
CA GLY A 27 21.99 -12.87 3.15
C GLY A 27 20.92 -12.41 4.12
N ASP A 28 21.40 -11.99 5.28
CA ASP A 28 20.68 -11.26 6.32
C ASP A 28 19.79 -10.21 5.63
N GLN A 29 18.51 -10.57 5.42
CA GLN A 29 17.52 -9.61 5.01
C GLN A 29 17.45 -8.66 6.19
N HIS A 30 17.96 -7.44 6.04
CA HIS A 30 17.68 -6.36 6.96
C HIS A 30 16.16 -6.19 7.03
N TYR A 31 15.51 -6.98 7.90
CA TYR A 31 14.13 -6.79 8.26
C TYR A 31 14.11 -5.48 9.02
N ASN A 32 13.62 -4.45 8.36
CA ASN A 32 13.55 -3.12 8.92
C ASN A 32 12.45 -3.12 9.99
N ASP A 33 12.80 -3.58 11.19
CA ASP A 33 11.98 -3.70 12.41
C ASP A 33 11.42 -2.35 12.91
N ASN A 34 11.58 -1.27 12.15
CA ASN A 34 11.20 0.09 12.51
C ASN A 34 9.96 0.63 11.78
N LYS A 35 9.17 -0.21 11.11
CA LYS A 35 7.91 0.25 10.51
C LYS A 35 6.86 0.38 11.61
N LYS A 36 6.50 1.62 11.95
CA LYS A 36 5.35 1.91 12.82
C LYS A 36 4.07 1.47 12.09
N PRO A 37 3.20 0.65 12.72
CA PRO A 37 1.94 0.29 12.10
C PRO A 37 0.97 1.48 12.04
N ASN A 38 0.09 1.47 11.05
CA ASN A 38 -1.09 2.34 10.95
C ASN A 38 -2.30 1.72 11.67
N HIS A 39 -3.50 2.26 11.46
CA HIS A 39 -4.70 1.89 12.20
C HIS A 39 -5.23 0.49 11.84
N LEU A 40 -4.76 -0.12 10.74
CA LEU A 40 -5.19 -1.46 10.32
C LEU A 40 -4.61 -2.61 11.16
N ILE A 41 -3.67 -2.33 12.08
CA ILE A 41 -2.98 -3.38 12.86
C ILE A 41 -3.89 -4.20 13.77
N ASN A 42 -5.07 -3.69 14.09
CA ASN A 42 -6.07 -4.36 14.93
C ASN A 42 -7.20 -5.02 14.12
N GLU A 43 -7.14 -4.96 12.79
CA GLU A 43 -8.14 -5.59 11.92
C GLU A 43 -8.02 -7.12 11.93
N LYS A 44 -9.12 -7.80 11.63
CA LYS A 44 -9.14 -9.27 11.54
C LYS A 44 -8.82 -9.77 10.13
N SER A 45 -9.20 -9.01 9.11
CA SER A 45 -8.93 -9.33 7.71
C SER A 45 -7.43 -9.51 7.48
N PRO A 46 -6.98 -10.67 6.99
CA PRO A 46 -5.59 -10.86 6.55
C PRO A 46 -5.20 -9.88 5.44
N TYR A 47 -6.15 -9.52 4.57
CA TYR A 47 -5.94 -8.52 3.52
C TYR A 47 -5.64 -7.14 4.11
N LEU A 48 -6.41 -6.68 5.11
CA LEU A 48 -6.14 -5.39 5.76
C LEU A 48 -4.84 -5.39 6.56
N LEU A 49 -4.56 -6.48 7.29
CA LEU A 49 -3.32 -6.63 8.06
C LEU A 49 -2.06 -6.57 7.19
N GLN A 50 -2.12 -7.06 5.94
CA GLN A 50 -1.02 -6.91 4.98
C GLN A 50 -0.65 -5.44 4.71
N HIS A 51 -1.61 -4.52 4.84
CA HIS A 51 -1.40 -3.09 4.64
C HIS A 51 -1.06 -2.33 5.93
N ALA A 52 -1.02 -2.99 7.10
CA ALA A 52 -0.85 -2.34 8.40
C ALA A 52 0.51 -1.62 8.56
N PHE A 53 1.53 -2.02 7.79
CA PHE A 53 2.87 -1.42 7.83
C PHE A 53 3.20 -0.58 6.59
N ASN A 54 2.19 -0.25 5.78
CA ASN A 54 2.37 0.71 4.70
C ASN A 54 2.59 2.12 5.27
N PRO A 55 3.44 2.94 4.64
CA PRO A 55 3.65 4.33 5.04
C PRO A 55 2.38 5.19 4.88
N VAL A 56 1.43 4.76 4.07
CA VAL A 56 0.08 5.37 4.03
C VAL A 56 -0.60 5.14 5.37
N ASN A 57 -1.13 6.21 5.97
CA ASN A 57 -1.86 6.17 7.22
C ASN A 57 -3.28 5.67 6.98
N TRP A 58 -3.41 4.36 6.73
CA TRP A 58 -4.69 3.73 6.49
C TRP A 58 -5.54 3.67 7.76
N TYR A 59 -6.81 4.00 7.60
CA TYR A 59 -7.89 3.68 8.53
C TYR A 59 -8.74 2.53 8.00
N PRO A 60 -9.29 1.69 8.87
CA PRO A 60 -10.40 0.82 8.49
C PRO A 60 -11.65 1.67 8.21
N TRP A 61 -12.64 1.09 7.55
CA TRP A 61 -13.93 1.75 7.42
C TRP A 61 -14.65 1.82 8.75
N GLY A 62 -15.01 3.05 9.18
CA GLY A 62 -15.77 3.27 10.40
C GLY A 62 -15.92 4.74 10.75
N ASP A 63 -16.67 5.01 11.82
CA ASP A 63 -17.03 6.37 12.23
C ASP A 63 -15.82 7.25 12.55
N GLU A 64 -14.73 6.68 13.07
CA GLU A 64 -13.50 7.40 13.39
C GLU A 64 -12.93 8.12 12.15
N ALA A 65 -12.68 7.37 11.07
CA ALA A 65 -12.10 7.92 9.84
C ALA A 65 -13.03 8.97 9.21
N ILE A 66 -14.34 8.72 9.25
CA ILE A 66 -15.35 9.62 8.69
C ILE A 66 -15.44 10.92 9.51
N LEU A 67 -15.39 10.81 10.83
CA LEU A 67 -15.39 11.96 11.73
C LEU A 67 -14.13 12.80 11.54
N ILE A 68 -12.96 12.18 11.44
CA ILE A 68 -11.69 12.87 11.17
C ILE A 68 -11.75 13.58 9.82
N ALA A 69 -12.29 12.95 8.77
CA ALA A 69 -12.45 13.59 7.47
C ALA A 69 -13.30 14.86 7.53
N LYS A 70 -14.36 14.85 8.35
CA LYS A 70 -15.20 16.03 8.60
C LYS A 70 -14.49 17.09 9.42
N GLN A 71 -13.76 16.71 10.46
CA GLN A 71 -13.04 17.63 11.34
C GLN A 71 -11.86 18.31 10.64
N GLU A 72 -11.09 17.54 9.86
CA GLU A 72 -9.94 18.06 9.10
C GLU A 72 -10.34 18.68 7.76
N ASP A 73 -11.62 18.57 7.39
CA ASP A 73 -12.16 19.07 6.14
C ASP A 73 -11.45 18.53 4.89
N LYS A 74 -11.09 17.24 4.94
CA LYS A 74 -10.33 16.52 3.91
C LYS A 74 -11.21 15.53 3.16
N PRO A 75 -11.02 15.38 1.83
CA PRO A 75 -11.69 14.32 1.10
C PRO A 75 -11.18 12.94 1.57
N ILE A 76 -12.04 11.95 1.43
CA ILE A 76 -11.70 10.56 1.73
C ILE A 76 -11.18 9.90 0.45
N LEU A 77 -10.05 9.21 0.56
CA LEU A 77 -9.63 8.24 -0.44
C LEU A 77 -10.00 6.84 0.06
N LEU A 78 -11.04 6.26 -0.52
CA LEU A 78 -11.48 4.90 -0.25
C LEU A 78 -10.83 3.93 -1.23
N SER A 79 -10.04 2.98 -0.73
CA SER A 79 -9.43 1.92 -1.53
C SER A 79 -9.96 0.55 -1.14
N ILE A 80 -10.75 -0.07 -2.02
CA ILE A 80 -11.38 -1.38 -1.82
C ILE A 80 -10.61 -2.44 -2.61
N GLY A 81 -10.30 -3.56 -1.96
CA GLY A 81 -9.70 -4.73 -2.61
C GLY A 81 -10.02 -6.01 -1.85
N TYR A 82 -9.32 -7.09 -2.19
CA TYR A 82 -9.48 -8.41 -1.57
C TYR A 82 -8.20 -9.23 -1.75
N SER A 83 -8.06 -10.30 -0.97
CA SER A 83 -6.83 -11.08 -0.83
C SER A 83 -6.30 -11.71 -2.13
N THR A 84 -7.16 -12.11 -3.06
CA THR A 84 -6.78 -12.77 -4.32
C THR A 84 -6.73 -11.82 -5.54
N CYS A 85 -6.86 -10.52 -5.30
CA CYS A 85 -6.86 -9.50 -6.34
C CYS A 85 -5.44 -9.19 -6.83
N HIS A 86 -5.09 -9.63 -8.04
CA HIS A 86 -3.77 -9.39 -8.64
C HIS A 86 -3.38 -7.91 -8.67
N TRP A 87 -4.25 -7.06 -9.24
CA TRP A 87 -3.96 -5.63 -9.39
C TRP A 87 -3.91 -4.88 -8.05
N CYS A 88 -4.56 -5.40 -7.01
CA CYS A 88 -4.50 -4.82 -5.67
C CYS A 88 -3.09 -4.97 -5.10
N HIS A 89 -2.47 -6.13 -5.27
CA HIS A 89 -1.07 -6.37 -4.89
C HIS A 89 -0.09 -5.55 -5.75
N VAL A 90 -0.34 -5.44 -7.06
CA VAL A 90 0.50 -4.61 -7.94
C VAL A 90 0.47 -3.16 -7.48
N MET A 91 -0.72 -2.58 -7.26
CA MET A 91 -0.84 -1.19 -6.83
C MET A 91 -0.26 -0.95 -5.44
N GLU A 92 -0.41 -1.91 -4.53
CA GLU A 92 0.22 -1.86 -3.20
C GLU A 92 1.73 -1.73 -3.31
N LYS A 93 2.36 -2.65 -4.05
CA LYS A 93 3.81 -2.69 -4.22
C LYS A 93 4.34 -1.45 -4.95
N GLU A 94 3.63 -0.99 -5.96
CA GLU A 94 4.09 0.14 -6.79
C GLU A 94 3.82 1.51 -6.16
N SER A 95 2.75 1.65 -5.38
CA SER A 95 2.26 2.94 -4.91
C SER A 95 2.14 3.04 -3.39
N PHE A 96 1.47 2.10 -2.72
CA PHE A 96 1.15 2.25 -1.29
C PHE A 96 2.33 2.02 -0.36
N THR A 97 3.37 1.32 -0.82
CA THR A 97 4.64 1.16 -0.09
C THR A 97 5.63 2.31 -0.32
N ASN A 98 5.37 3.19 -1.30
CA ASN A 98 6.25 4.30 -1.65
C ASN A 98 6.06 5.48 -0.69
N ILE A 99 7.14 5.91 -0.04
CA ILE A 99 7.12 6.98 0.97
C ILE A 99 6.60 8.31 0.40
N LYS A 100 7.05 8.71 -0.80
CA LYS A 100 6.63 9.99 -1.42
C LYS A 100 5.16 9.97 -1.79
N THR A 101 4.68 8.85 -2.31
CA THR A 101 3.25 8.67 -2.60
C THR A 101 2.43 8.72 -1.32
N ALA A 102 2.88 8.05 -0.26
CA ALA A 102 2.22 8.07 1.04
C ALA A 102 2.19 9.45 1.69
N GLU A 103 3.25 10.26 1.57
CA GLU A 103 3.28 11.65 2.03
C GLU A 103 2.19 12.49 1.36
N ILE A 104 2.01 12.34 0.04
CA ILE A 104 0.95 13.02 -0.70
C ILE A 104 -0.43 12.54 -0.24
N MET A 105 -0.60 11.23 -0.07
CA MET A 105 -1.85 10.64 0.40
C MET A 105 -2.22 11.15 1.80
N ASN A 106 -1.31 11.00 2.77
CA ASN A 106 -1.53 11.36 4.18
C ASN A 106 -1.75 12.86 4.37
N LYS A 107 -1.09 13.70 3.57
CA LYS A 107 -1.25 15.15 3.65
C LYS A 107 -2.64 15.60 3.20
N ASN A 108 -3.16 15.00 2.13
CA ASN A 108 -4.31 15.55 1.41
C ASN A 108 -5.62 14.77 1.63
N PHE A 109 -5.56 13.54 2.15
CA PHE A 109 -6.72 12.65 2.22
C PHE A 109 -6.80 11.94 3.57
N ILE A 110 -8.02 11.61 3.97
CA ILE A 110 -8.24 10.51 4.92
C ILE A 110 -8.30 9.22 4.12
N CYS A 111 -7.28 8.39 4.28
CA CYS A 111 -7.12 7.16 3.50
C CYS A 111 -7.81 6.00 4.22
N ILE A 112 -8.83 5.42 3.59
CA ILE A 112 -9.60 4.29 4.13
C ILE A 112 -9.34 3.05 3.28
N LYS A 113 -8.99 1.94 3.92
CA LYS A 113 -8.83 0.63 3.28
C LYS A 113 -10.01 -0.26 3.63
N VAL A 114 -10.58 -0.93 2.63
CA VAL A 114 -11.69 -1.88 2.82
C VAL A 114 -11.37 -3.21 2.17
N ASP A 115 -11.65 -4.27 2.92
CA ASP A 115 -11.74 -5.63 2.40
C ASP A 115 -13.15 -5.88 1.88
N ARG A 116 -13.26 -6.12 0.58
CA ARG A 116 -14.52 -6.48 -0.08
C ARG A 116 -15.11 -7.77 0.47
N GLU A 117 -14.28 -8.72 0.90
CA GLU A 117 -14.73 -10.03 1.39
C GLU A 117 -15.45 -9.88 2.75
N GLU A 118 -15.01 -8.92 3.57
CA GLU A 118 -15.68 -8.58 4.84
C GLU A 118 -16.83 -7.57 4.66
N ARG A 119 -16.71 -6.62 3.71
CA ARG A 119 -17.68 -5.54 3.48
C ARG A 119 -18.17 -5.48 2.02
N PRO A 120 -18.88 -6.52 1.54
CA PRO A 120 -19.42 -6.54 0.18
C PRO A 120 -20.52 -5.49 -0.02
N ASP A 121 -21.15 -5.01 1.06
CA ASP A 121 -22.13 -3.94 1.07
C ASP A 121 -21.52 -2.60 0.62
N ILE A 122 -20.37 -2.23 1.19
CA ILE A 122 -19.62 -1.02 0.84
C ILE A 122 -19.11 -1.13 -0.60
N ASP A 123 -18.50 -2.27 -0.93
CA ASP A 123 -17.99 -2.56 -2.27
C ASP A 123 -19.06 -2.33 -3.34
N LYS A 124 -20.25 -2.91 -3.15
CA LYS A 124 -21.36 -2.82 -4.12
C LYS A 124 -21.82 -1.39 -4.35
N ILE A 125 -21.91 -0.58 -3.29
CA ILE A 125 -22.30 0.83 -3.39
C ILE A 125 -21.29 1.57 -4.27
N TYR A 126 -20.01 1.47 -3.94
CA TYR A 126 -18.99 2.30 -4.57
C TYR A 126 -18.56 1.80 -5.94
N ILE A 127 -18.57 0.49 -6.20
CA ILE A 127 -18.30 0.00 -7.56
C ILE A 127 -19.41 0.40 -8.54
N THR A 128 -20.66 0.44 -8.08
CA THR A 128 -21.79 0.93 -8.87
C THR A 128 -21.64 2.42 -9.17
N ALA A 129 -21.29 3.22 -8.15
CA ALA A 129 -21.06 4.66 -8.33
C ALA A 129 -19.92 4.95 -9.33
N VAL A 130 -18.76 4.29 -9.18
CA VAL A 130 -17.65 4.46 -10.13
C VAL A 130 -18.05 4.01 -11.52
N SER A 131 -18.71 2.85 -11.67
CA SER A 131 -19.18 2.38 -12.97
C SER A 131 -20.10 3.40 -13.66
N ALA A 132 -20.97 4.08 -12.90
CA ALA A 132 -21.85 5.12 -13.42
C ALA A 132 -21.08 6.39 -13.84
N LEU A 133 -20.02 6.76 -13.11
CA LEU A 133 -19.20 7.94 -13.39
C LEU A 133 -18.24 7.75 -14.57
N THR A 134 -17.67 6.56 -14.73
CA THR A 134 -16.56 6.30 -15.67
C THR A 134 -16.91 5.32 -16.78
N GLY A 135 -18.09 4.68 -16.74
CA GLY A 135 -18.51 3.62 -17.66
C GLY A 135 -17.89 2.25 -17.40
N SER A 136 -16.89 2.14 -16.51
CA SER A 136 -16.27 0.86 -16.14
C SER A 136 -15.62 0.93 -14.75
N ALA A 137 -15.70 -0.16 -14.00
CA ALA A 137 -15.04 -0.28 -12.70
C ALA A 137 -14.48 -1.69 -12.48
N GLY A 138 -13.55 -1.79 -11.55
CA GLY A 138 -12.91 -3.03 -11.15
C GLY A 138 -12.00 -2.81 -9.94
N TRP A 139 -11.26 -3.85 -9.55
CA TRP A 139 -10.39 -3.80 -8.38
C TRP A 139 -8.90 -3.72 -8.76
N PRO A 140 -8.06 -3.00 -8.00
CA PRO A 140 -8.39 -2.23 -6.79
C PRO A 140 -9.31 -1.07 -7.14
N LEU A 141 -10.37 -0.87 -6.35
CA LEU A 141 -11.33 0.20 -6.58
C LEU A 141 -10.89 1.39 -5.72
N ASN A 142 -10.53 2.49 -6.37
CA ASN A 142 -10.13 3.72 -5.70
C ASN A 142 -11.19 4.79 -5.94
N VAL A 143 -11.78 5.30 -4.85
CA VAL A 143 -12.89 6.25 -4.90
C VAL A 143 -12.57 7.45 -4.03
N PHE A 144 -12.77 8.64 -4.58
CA PHE A 144 -12.62 9.89 -3.86
C PHE A 144 -14.00 10.38 -3.44
N LEU A 145 -14.17 10.51 -2.12
CA LEU A 145 -15.44 10.89 -1.50
C LEU A 145 -15.31 12.24 -0.81
N THR A 146 -16.41 12.97 -0.75
CA THR A 146 -16.54 14.08 0.21
C THR A 146 -16.52 13.54 1.65
N PRO A 147 -16.30 14.39 2.67
CA PRO A 147 -16.48 14.01 4.09
C PRO A 147 -17.87 13.44 4.42
N ASP A 148 -18.88 13.72 3.58
CA ASP A 148 -20.24 13.18 3.67
C ASP A 148 -20.45 11.91 2.83
N LEU A 149 -19.35 11.22 2.48
CA LEU A 149 -19.34 9.93 1.79
C LEU A 149 -19.88 9.93 0.36
N LYS A 150 -20.10 11.11 -0.23
CA LYS A 150 -20.55 11.24 -1.62
C LYS A 150 -19.38 11.02 -2.58
N PRO A 151 -19.45 10.06 -3.51
CA PRO A 151 -18.40 9.86 -4.50
C PRO A 151 -18.43 10.99 -5.55
N PHE A 152 -17.27 11.56 -5.85
CA PHE A 152 -17.12 12.57 -6.90
C PHE A 152 -16.10 12.21 -7.97
N PHE A 153 -15.23 11.24 -7.70
CA PHE A 153 -14.31 10.66 -8.68
C PHE A 153 -13.99 9.21 -8.29
N GLY A 154 -13.60 8.39 -9.25
CA GLY A 154 -13.03 7.09 -8.96
C GLY A 154 -12.47 6.39 -10.19
N GLY A 155 -11.83 5.26 -9.96
CA GLY A 155 -11.30 4.39 -11.00
C GLY A 155 -10.70 3.13 -10.41
N SER A 156 -10.15 2.28 -11.26
CA SER A 156 -9.54 1.02 -10.84
C SER A 156 -8.05 1.21 -10.55
N TYR A 157 -7.19 0.56 -11.34
CA TYR A 157 -5.74 0.65 -11.22
C TYR A 157 -5.20 1.94 -11.84
N PHE A 158 -4.30 2.61 -11.12
CA PHE A 158 -3.51 3.73 -11.60
C PHE A 158 -2.02 3.41 -11.45
N PRO A 159 -1.21 3.53 -12.53
CA PRO A 159 0.22 3.25 -12.47
C PRO A 159 0.97 4.32 -11.66
N PRO A 160 2.14 4.02 -11.08
CA PRO A 160 2.93 5.00 -10.33
C PRO A 160 3.45 6.14 -11.23
N GLU A 161 3.64 5.87 -12.52
CA GLU A 161 4.11 6.79 -13.56
C GLU A 161 3.12 6.86 -14.72
N SER A 162 3.04 8.01 -15.37
CA SER A 162 2.07 8.24 -16.45
C SER A 162 2.36 7.36 -17.66
N ARG A 163 1.32 6.80 -18.27
CA ARG A 163 1.39 5.98 -19.49
C ARG A 163 0.48 6.56 -20.57
N PRO A 164 0.68 6.26 -21.86
CA PRO A 164 -0.23 6.71 -22.90
C PRO A 164 -1.69 6.34 -22.57
N GLY A 165 -2.54 7.36 -22.42
CA GLY A 165 -3.95 7.19 -22.06
C GLY A 165 -4.25 6.92 -20.57
N MET A 166 -3.24 6.87 -19.69
CA MET A 166 -3.44 6.65 -18.25
C MET A 166 -2.64 7.65 -17.42
N ILE A 167 -3.34 8.42 -16.59
CA ILE A 167 -2.73 9.30 -15.60
C ILE A 167 -2.01 8.49 -14.52
N SER A 168 -0.87 8.98 -14.05
CA SER A 168 -0.19 8.40 -12.89
C SER A 168 -1.01 8.58 -11.61
N TRP A 169 -0.77 7.71 -10.63
CA TRP A 169 -1.38 7.81 -9.32
C TRP A 169 -0.99 9.11 -8.61
N ILE A 170 0.28 9.52 -8.70
CA ILE A 170 0.77 10.77 -8.09
C ILE A 170 0.10 11.99 -8.73
N ASP A 171 0.06 12.06 -10.07
CA ASP A 171 -0.56 13.18 -10.78
C ASP A 171 -2.06 13.26 -10.48
N LEU A 172 -2.73 12.11 -10.39
CA LEU A 172 -4.14 12.06 -10.02
C LEU A 172 -4.37 12.59 -8.59
N LEU A 173 -3.62 12.09 -7.61
CA LEU A 173 -3.71 12.55 -6.22
C LEU A 173 -3.52 14.07 -6.12
N GLN A 174 -2.51 14.60 -6.81
CA GLN A 174 -2.24 16.04 -6.83
C GLN A 174 -3.37 16.84 -7.47
N LYS A 175 -3.94 16.36 -8.60
CA LYS A 175 -5.08 17.02 -9.25
C LYS A 175 -6.32 17.03 -8.37
N ILE A 176 -6.64 15.91 -7.72
CA ILE A 176 -7.80 15.84 -6.81
C ILE A 176 -7.58 16.76 -5.61
N ALA A 177 -6.38 16.75 -5.01
CA ALA A 177 -6.06 17.63 -3.90
C ALA A 177 -6.14 19.12 -4.29
N ALA A 178 -5.65 19.48 -5.48
CA ALA A 178 -5.76 20.84 -6.00
C ALA A 178 -7.24 21.24 -6.22
N ALA A 179 -8.05 20.35 -6.81
CA ALA A 179 -9.47 20.60 -7.04
C ALA A 179 -10.27 20.73 -5.74
N TRP A 180 -9.90 19.98 -4.69
CA TRP A 180 -10.52 20.13 -3.36
C TRP A 180 -10.17 21.46 -2.70
N ASN A 181 -8.94 21.95 -2.87
CA ASN A 181 -8.49 23.20 -2.26
C ASN A 181 -8.89 24.46 -3.05
N ASP A 182 -9.36 24.30 -4.28
CA ASP A 182 -9.92 25.37 -5.11
C ASP A 182 -11.41 25.58 -4.74
N PRO A 183 -11.83 26.75 -4.24
CA PRO A 183 -13.20 26.98 -3.80
C PRO A 183 -14.27 26.76 -4.89
N GLU A 184 -13.97 27.13 -6.14
CA GLU A 184 -14.92 27.01 -7.25
C GLU A 184 -15.08 25.55 -7.69
N GLN A 185 -13.97 24.82 -7.75
CA GLN A 185 -14.01 23.39 -8.05
C GLN A 185 -14.64 22.58 -6.91
N ARG A 186 -14.32 22.91 -5.67
CA ARG A 186 -14.90 22.27 -4.49
C ARG A 186 -16.41 22.48 -4.40
N LYS A 187 -16.91 23.67 -4.75
CA LYS A 187 -18.34 23.93 -4.83
C LYS A 187 -19.02 22.98 -5.82
N LYS A 188 -18.44 22.77 -7.00
CA LYS A 188 -18.96 21.81 -8.00
C LYS A 188 -18.99 20.38 -7.46
N ILE A 189 -17.89 19.95 -6.84
CA ILE A 189 -17.76 18.63 -6.20
C ILE A 189 -18.85 18.39 -5.15
N THR A 190 -19.09 19.38 -4.29
CA THR A 190 -20.02 19.24 -3.15
C THR A 190 -21.49 19.47 -3.51
N SER A 191 -21.75 20.16 -4.62
CA SER A 191 -23.11 20.42 -5.13
C SER A 191 -23.72 19.27 -5.95
N SER A 192 -22.92 18.27 -6.31
CA SER A 192 -23.36 17.08 -7.04
C SER A 192 -23.94 16.01 -6.10
#